data_AF-A0A6N8SHJ0-F1
#
_entry.id   AF-A0A6N8SHJ0-F1
#
_cell.length_a   1.000
_cell.length_b   1.000
_cell.length_c   1.000
_cell.angle_alpha   90.00
_cell.angle_beta   90.00
_cell.angle_gamma   90.00
#
_symmetry.space_group_name_H-M   'P 1'
#
loop_
_entity.id
_entity.type
_entity.pdbx_description
1 polymer ?
#
loop_
_entity_poly.entity_id
_entity_poly.type
_entity_poly.pdbx_seq_one_letter_code
_entity_poly.pdbx_strand_id
1 'polypeptide(L)'
;MSAPIHCFEIPKDTWYATIAALRDDGWRLEKGGGLDHAWAVLERDGMRVEMEYDIWQEGEMVVAAADAAKLKACLPAAILVKLGLF
;
A
#
# COMPACT_ATOMS: atom_id res chain seq x y z
N MET A 1 0.19 16.08 15.30
CA MET A 1 0.01 15.21 14.12
C MET A 1 1.02 14.08 14.25
N SER A 2 0.58 12.83 14.20
CA SER A 2 1.47 11.67 14.24
C SER A 2 2.17 11.50 12.89
N ALA A 3 3.44 11.08 12.90
CA ALA A 3 4.16 10.79 11.67
C ALA A 3 3.45 9.68 10.87
N PRO A 4 3.45 9.72 9.53
CA PRO A 4 2.93 8.63 8.70
C PRO A 4 3.68 7.32 8.94
N ILE A 5 3.02 6.21 8.65
CA ILE A 5 3.64 4.89 8.61
C ILE A 5 4.19 4.67 7.22
N HIS A 6 5.47 4.31 7.15
CA HIS A 6 6.14 3.89 5.93
C HIS A 6 6.46 2.41 6.01
N CYS A 7 6.16 1.68 4.94
CA CYS A 7 6.59 0.31 4.70
C CYS A 7 7.52 0.34 3.49
N PHE A 8 8.74 -0.18 3.63
CA PHE A 8 9.76 -0.21 2.57
C PHE A 8 10.10 -1.65 2.20
N GLU A 9 10.89 -1.81 1.14
CA GLU A 9 11.40 -3.12 0.69
C GLU A 9 10.25 -4.13 0.49
N ILE A 10 9.11 -3.64 -0.01
CA ILE A 10 7.93 -4.47 -0.27
C ILE A 10 8.19 -5.25 -1.55
N PRO A 11 8.23 -6.60 -1.50
CA PRO A 11 8.46 -7.40 -2.71
C PRO A 11 7.38 -7.13 -3.74
N LYS A 12 7.75 -7.15 -5.03
CA LYS A 12 6.85 -6.83 -6.16
C LYS A 12 5.49 -7.52 -6.09
N ASP A 13 5.47 -8.82 -5.79
CA ASP A 13 4.23 -9.58 -5.69
C ASP A 13 3.36 -9.12 -4.51
N THR A 14 3.96 -8.78 -3.38
CA THR A 14 3.26 -8.21 -2.22
C THR A 14 2.72 -6.82 -2.53
N TRP A 15 3.48 -6.01 -3.25
CA TRP A 15 3.06 -4.67 -3.67
C TRP A 15 1.81 -4.74 -4.55
N TYR A 16 1.82 -5.56 -5.60
CA TYR A 16 0.64 -5.77 -6.44
C TYR A 16 -0.52 -6.45 -5.69
N ALA A 17 -0.23 -7.41 -4.81
CA ALA A 17 -1.27 -8.07 -4.01
C ALA A 17 -1.96 -7.09 -3.05
N THR A 18 -1.23 -6.12 -2.49
CA THR A 18 -1.80 -5.08 -1.62
C THR A 18 -2.76 -4.20 -2.39
N ILE A 19 -2.34 -3.73 -3.58
CA ILE A 19 -3.19 -2.92 -4.46
C ILE A 19 -4.45 -3.69 -4.87
N ALA A 20 -4.31 -4.96 -5.24
CA ALA A 20 -5.42 -5.81 -5.62
C ALA A 20 -6.41 -6.01 -4.45
N ALA A 21 -5.90 -6.35 -3.26
CA ALA A 21 -6.74 -6.56 -2.08
C ALA A 21 -7.56 -5.32 -1.72
N LEU A 22 -6.94 -4.13 -1.74
CA LEU A 22 -7.64 -2.89 -1.45
C LEU A 22 -8.65 -2.51 -2.55
N ARG A 23 -8.31 -2.72 -3.82
CA ARG A 23 -9.25 -2.52 -4.93
C ARG A 23 -10.47 -3.43 -4.80
N ASP A 24 -10.26 -4.71 -4.49
CA ASP A 24 -11.33 -5.70 -4.32
C ASP A 24 -12.20 -5.40 -3.08
N ASP A 25 -11.60 -4.78 -2.06
CA ASP A 25 -12.31 -4.20 -0.90
C ASP A 25 -13.09 -2.91 -1.24
N GLY A 26 -12.97 -2.39 -2.46
CA GLY A 26 -13.75 -1.27 -2.97
C GLY A 26 -13.04 0.09 -2.94
N TRP A 27 -11.72 0.12 -2.77
CA TRP A 27 -10.95 1.37 -2.83
C TRP A 27 -10.87 1.90 -4.26
N ARG A 28 -10.94 3.23 -4.40
CA ARG A 28 -10.65 3.89 -5.68
C ARG A 28 -9.15 3.79 -5.94
N LEU A 29 -8.79 3.25 -7.11
CA LEU A 29 -7.41 3.08 -7.53
C LEU A 29 -7.07 4.04 -8.67
N GLU A 30 -6.07 4.88 -8.46
CA GLU A 30 -5.33 5.58 -9.52
C GLU A 30 -3.93 4.97 -9.61
N LYS A 31 -3.42 4.71 -10.81
CA LYS A 31 -2.10 4.10 -10.98
C LYS A 31 -1.46 4.50 -12.30
N GLY A 32 -0.14 4.45 -12.34
CA GLY A 32 0.66 4.72 -13.53
C GLY A 32 2.03 4.06 -13.49
N GLY A 33 2.86 4.38 -14.48
CA GLY A 33 4.21 3.86 -14.62
C GLY A 33 4.36 2.74 -15.65
N GLY A 34 5.49 2.04 -15.58
CA GLY A 34 5.95 1.04 -16.53
C GLY A 34 6.77 -0.08 -15.87
N LEU A 35 7.71 -0.67 -16.61
CA LEU A 35 8.47 -1.85 -16.18
C LEU A 35 9.40 -1.56 -14.99
N ASP A 36 10.11 -0.44 -15.03
CA ASP A 36 11.17 -0.12 -14.08
C ASP A 36 10.65 0.65 -12.87
N HIS A 37 9.59 1.43 -13.06
CA HIS A 37 8.97 2.24 -12.03
C HIS A 37 7.45 2.24 -12.18
N ALA A 38 6.74 1.98 -11.09
CA ALA A 38 5.28 1.99 -11.03
C ALA A 38 4.79 2.71 -9.77
N TRP A 39 3.59 3.28 -9.84
CA TRP A 39 2.97 3.94 -8.69
C TRP A 39 1.47 3.65 -8.65
N ALA A 40 0.92 3.72 -7.44
CA ALA A 40 -0.50 3.62 -7.18
C ALA A 40 -0.91 4.52 -6.02
N VAL A 41 -2.09 5.09 -6.13
CA VAL A 41 -2.78 5.83 -5.07
C VAL A 41 -4.13 5.16 -4.85
N LEU A 42 -4.40 4.78 -3.60
CA LEU A 42 -5.68 4.19 -3.22
C LEU A 42 -6.41 5.09 -2.22
N GLU A 43 -7.68 5.36 -2.49
CA GLU A 43 -8.51 6.23 -1.66
C GLU A 43 -9.86 5.61 -1.32
N ARG A 44 -10.26 5.74 -0.06
CA ARG A 44 -11.56 5.29 0.45
C ARG A 44 -11.91 6.02 1.75
N ASP A 45 -13.13 6.52 1.88
CA ASP A 45 -13.67 7.09 3.12
C ASP A 45 -12.76 8.17 3.77
N GLY A 46 -12.08 8.97 2.94
CA GLY A 46 -11.13 10.02 3.39
C GLY A 46 -9.73 9.52 3.73
N MET A 47 -9.47 8.20 3.68
CA MET A 47 -8.15 7.60 3.77
C MET A 47 -7.45 7.63 2.40
N ARG A 48 -6.13 7.74 2.44
CA ARG A 48 -5.27 7.69 1.26
C ARG A 48 -4.03 6.85 1.56
N VAL A 49 -3.73 5.93 0.65
CA VAL A 49 -2.53 5.11 0.66
C VAL A 49 -1.75 5.43 -0.61
N GLU A 50 -0.50 5.81 -0.46
CA GLU A 50 0.41 6.08 -1.56
C GLU A 50 1.39 4.92 -1.67
N MET A 51 1.60 4.43 -2.88
CA MET A 51 2.46 3.29 -3.14
C MET A 51 3.35 3.58 -4.34
N GLU A 52 4.64 3.32 -4.20
CA GLU A 52 5.62 3.40 -5.27
C GLU A 52 6.35 2.07 -5.38
N TYR A 53 6.84 1.75 -6.56
CA TYR A 53 7.66 0.58 -6.82
C TYR A 53 8.77 0.96 -7.79
N ASP A 54 10.00 0.66 -7.41
CA ASP A 54 11.18 0.80 -8.24
C ASP A 54 11.92 -0.55 -8.28
N ILE A 55 12.40 -0.97 -9.45
CA ILE A 55 13.06 -2.28 -9.59
C ILE A 55 14.37 -2.41 -8.79
N TRP A 56 14.96 -1.29 -8.35
CA TRP A 56 16.19 -1.25 -7.56
C TRP A 56 15.92 -1.11 -6.06
N GLN A 57 14.85 -0.42 -5.66
CA GLN A 57 14.49 -0.17 -4.26
C GLN A 57 13.29 -0.99 -3.76
N GLU A 58 12.70 -1.80 -4.62
CA GLU A 58 11.44 -2.50 -4.42
C GLU A 58 10.25 -1.55 -4.13
N GLY A 59 9.23 -2.03 -3.44
CA GLY A 59 8.02 -1.28 -3.17
C GLY A 59 8.08 -0.47 -1.87
N GLU A 60 7.45 0.69 -1.90
CA GLU A 60 7.10 1.51 -0.76
C GLU A 60 5.58 1.64 -0.62
N MET A 61 5.11 1.79 0.62
CA MET A 61 3.74 2.18 0.96
C MET A 61 3.74 3.19 2.11
N VAL A 62 2.97 4.26 1.93
CA VAL A 62 2.79 5.32 2.93
C VAL A 62 1.31 5.47 3.28
N VAL A 63 1.03 5.55 4.58
CA VAL A 63 -0.32 5.81 5.10
C VAL A 63 -0.25 6.70 6.33
N ALA A 64 -1.26 7.54 6.53
CA ALA A 64 -1.39 8.31 7.76
C ALA A 64 -1.49 7.38 8.99
N ALA A 65 -0.72 7.66 10.05
CA ALA A 65 -0.75 6.82 11.25
C ALA A 65 -2.12 6.72 11.93
N ALA A 66 -2.96 7.76 11.78
CA ALA A 66 -4.34 7.74 12.29
C ALA A 66 -5.23 6.70 11.58
N ASP A 67 -4.90 6.33 10.35
CA ASP A 67 -5.69 5.41 9.53
C ASP A 67 -5.07 4.00 9.48
N ALA A 68 -3.90 3.79 10.08
CA ALA A 68 -3.20 2.53 10.08
C ALA A 68 -4.05 1.35 10.57
N ALA A 69 -4.78 1.53 11.67
CA ALA A 69 -5.64 0.47 12.20
C ALA A 69 -6.79 0.10 11.25
N LYS A 70 -7.35 1.10 10.55
CA LYS A 70 -8.41 0.88 9.55
C LYS A 70 -7.85 0.19 8.31
N LEU A 71 -6.69 0.63 7.82
CA LEU A 71 -6.00 -0.01 6.70
C LEU A 71 -5.71 -1.48 7.01
N LYS A 72 -5.24 -1.78 8.24
CA LYS A 72 -4.96 -3.15 8.65
C LYS A 72 -6.21 -4.04 8.58
N ALA A 73 -7.39 -3.51 8.90
CA ALA A 73 -8.64 -4.24 8.81
C ALA A 73 -9.10 -4.55 7.37
N CYS A 74 -8.62 -3.78 6.38
CA CYS A 74 -8.92 -3.98 4.96
C CYS A 74 -8.00 -5.00 4.28
N LEU A 75 -6.92 -5.44 4.93
CA LEU A 75 -5.90 -6.30 4.31
C LEU A 75 -5.92 -7.72 4.87
N PRO A 76 -5.75 -8.74 4.02
CA PRO A 76 -5.50 -10.11 4.47
C PRO A 76 -4.30 -10.21 5.41
N ALA A 77 -4.39 -11.04 6.44
CA ALA A 77 -3.31 -11.22 7.43
C ALA A 77 -1.97 -11.60 6.79
N ALA A 78 -1.99 -12.40 5.72
CA ALA A 78 -0.78 -12.77 4.98
C ALA A 78 -0.07 -11.57 4.33
N ILE A 79 -0.82 -10.54 3.91
CA ILE A 79 -0.24 -9.29 3.37
C ILE A 79 0.29 -8.44 4.53
N LEU A 80 -0.45 -8.34 5.64
CA LEU A 80 0.00 -7.58 6.83
C LEU A 80 1.35 -8.05 7.37
N VAL A 81 1.57 -9.36 7.44
CA VAL A 81 2.86 -9.92 7.86
C VAL A 81 4.00 -9.47 6.93
N LYS A 82 3.76 -9.49 5.61
CA LYS A 82 4.78 -9.08 4.62
C LYS A 82 5.03 -7.57 4.60
N LEU A 83 4.06 -6.78 5.02
CA LEU A 83 4.20 -5.32 5.16
C LEU A 83 4.79 -4.91 6.53
N GLY A 84 5.05 -5.85 7.45
CA GLY A 84 5.51 -5.54 8.80
C GLY A 84 4.44 -4.82 9.66
N LEU A 85 3.16 -5.01 9.33
CA LEU A 85 2.02 -4.36 9.97
C LEU A 85 1.25 -5.26 10.94
N PHE A 86 1.76 -6.45 11.24
CA PHE A 86 1.15 -7.38 12.19
C PHE A 86 1.47 -7.02 13.65
#